data_AF-A0A5N3RD05-F1
#
_entry.id   AF-A0A5N3RD05-F1
#
_cell.length_a   1.000
_cell.length_b   1.000
_cell.length_c   1.000
_cell.angle_alpha   90.00
_cell.angle_beta   90.00
_cell.angle_gamma   90.00
#
_symmetry.space_group_name_H-M   'P 1'
#
loop_
_entity.id
_entity.type
_entity.pdbx_description
1 polymer ?
#
loop_
_entity_poly.entity_id
_entity_poly.type
_entity_poly.pdbx_seq_one_letter_code
_entity_poly.pdbx_strand_id
1 'polypeptide(L)'
;MHSKEILELFIIKADKLLASSFSKEMQKGQRVEVGKEVIDYVGPTEEELDAFLLTHRLFFQRNEPIRVNNLHTHYEILGAGESEVSQLKEIQKWIFTYWHSDSPLVYGGSRINNWEFYQVFLYGDLAHKNNYDNRKKFKDWTRTTISKEESYFDFRQILGVTLMVIAQLKYLTESVLLQQNI
;
A
#
# COMPACT_ATOMS: atom_id res chain seq x y z
N MET A 1 -1.60 -22.59 9.71
CA MET A 1 -0.49 -21.66 9.98
C MET A 1 -0.73 -21.08 11.37
N HIS A 2 0.22 -21.27 12.28
CA HIS A 2 0.15 -20.75 13.64
C HIS A 2 0.33 -19.23 13.64
N SER A 3 -0.20 -18.51 14.66
CA SER A 3 -0.13 -17.04 14.72
C SER A 3 1.31 -16.51 14.62
N LYS A 4 2.28 -17.20 15.24
CA LYS A 4 3.70 -16.86 15.13
C LYS A 4 4.18 -16.88 13.66
N GLU A 5 3.91 -17.96 12.94
CA GLU A 5 4.28 -18.11 11.52
C GLU A 5 3.63 -17.03 10.64
N ILE A 6 2.40 -16.60 10.96
CA ILE A 6 1.71 -15.52 10.23
C ILE A 6 2.43 -14.18 10.45
N LEU A 7 2.84 -13.88 11.67
CA LEU A 7 3.58 -12.65 11.98
C LEU A 7 5.00 -12.67 11.39
N GLU A 8 5.68 -13.82 11.40
CA GLU A 8 6.97 -13.99 10.72
C GLU A 8 6.81 -13.80 9.21
N LEU A 9 5.75 -14.37 8.61
CA LEU A 9 5.44 -14.16 7.19
C LEU A 9 5.17 -12.68 6.88
N PHE A 10 4.46 -11.97 7.76
CA PHE A 10 4.24 -10.53 7.62
C PHE A 10 5.58 -9.79 7.52
N ILE A 11 6.51 -10.06 8.45
CA ILE A 11 7.84 -9.44 8.48
C ILE A 11 8.61 -9.75 7.19
N ILE A 12 8.66 -11.02 6.78
CA ILE A 12 9.36 -11.44 5.55
C ILE A 12 8.82 -10.70 4.31
N LYS A 13 7.50 -10.54 4.21
CA LYS A 13 6.89 -9.82 3.08
C LYS A 13 7.12 -8.32 3.18
N ALA A 14 7.16 -7.77 4.39
CA ALA A 14 7.43 -6.35 4.62
C ALA A 14 8.88 -6.02 4.24
N ASP A 15 9.86 -6.83 4.66
CA ASP A 15 11.26 -6.68 4.26
C ASP A 15 11.44 -6.76 2.75
N LYS A 16 10.76 -7.73 2.10
CA LYS A 16 10.78 -7.84 0.63
C LYS A 16 10.26 -6.55 -0.04
N LEU A 17 9.18 -5.96 0.46
CA LEU A 17 8.66 -4.70 -0.07
C LEU A 17 9.61 -3.54 0.16
N LEU A 18 10.12 -3.38 1.37
CA LEU A 18 11.01 -2.29 1.75
C LEU A 18 12.34 -2.33 0.98
N ALA A 19 12.82 -3.52 0.64
CA ALA A 19 14.03 -3.71 -0.15
C ALA A 19 13.82 -3.68 -1.68
N SER A 20 12.57 -3.56 -2.16
CA SER A 20 12.27 -3.55 -3.60
C SER A 20 12.84 -2.33 -4.31
N SER A 21 13.09 -2.45 -5.62
CA SER A 21 13.57 -1.32 -6.43
C SER A 21 12.58 -0.15 -6.41
N PHE A 22 11.27 -0.44 -6.46
CA PHE A 22 10.22 0.57 -6.29
C PHE A 22 10.44 1.41 -5.02
N SER A 23 10.63 0.74 -3.87
CA SER A 23 10.85 1.44 -2.58
C SER A 23 12.13 2.28 -2.59
N LYS A 24 13.19 1.81 -3.24
CA LYS A 24 14.46 2.56 -3.38
C LYS A 24 14.30 3.78 -4.27
N GLU A 25 13.61 3.65 -5.40
CA GLU A 25 13.35 4.79 -6.30
C GLU A 25 12.44 5.82 -5.64
N MET A 26 11.43 5.40 -4.87
CA MET A 26 10.57 6.33 -4.11
C MET A 26 11.33 7.19 -3.10
N GLN A 27 12.44 6.69 -2.54
CA GLN A 27 13.29 7.46 -1.61
C GLN A 27 14.13 8.54 -2.29
N LYS A 28 14.36 8.44 -3.60
CA LYS A 28 15.14 9.43 -4.37
C LYS A 28 14.34 10.70 -4.69
N GLY A 29 13.03 10.70 -4.40
CA GLY A 29 12.11 11.80 -4.70
C GLY A 29 11.50 11.69 -6.11
N GLN A 30 10.38 12.37 -6.33
CA GLN A 30 9.68 12.41 -7.62
C GLN A 30 9.77 13.83 -8.21
N ARG A 31 10.15 13.94 -9.48
CA ARG A 31 10.02 15.17 -10.28
C ARG A 31 9.03 14.92 -11.42
N VAL A 32 8.15 15.90 -11.68
CA VAL A 32 7.07 15.81 -12.67
C VAL A 32 7.24 16.95 -13.68
N GLU A 33 7.13 16.66 -14.97
CA GLU A 33 7.15 17.64 -16.06
C GLU A 33 5.77 18.24 -16.30
N VAL A 34 5.71 19.56 -16.51
CA VAL A 34 4.51 20.26 -16.99
C VAL A 34 4.88 21.18 -18.14
N GLY A 35 4.63 20.75 -19.39
CA GLY A 35 4.76 21.61 -20.58
C GLY A 35 5.95 21.29 -21.49
N LYS A 36 6.73 22.32 -21.90
CA LYS A 36 7.84 22.23 -22.86
C LYS A 36 9.23 22.07 -22.23
N GLU A 37 9.33 22.08 -20.91
CA GLU A 37 10.59 21.80 -20.21
C GLU A 37 10.66 20.32 -19.89
N VAL A 38 11.62 19.64 -20.52
CA VAL A 38 11.96 18.25 -20.22
C VAL A 38 12.79 18.26 -18.94
N ILE A 39 12.29 17.66 -17.88
CA ILE A 39 12.99 17.38 -16.63
C ILE A 39 12.85 15.88 -16.39
N ASP A 40 13.93 15.15 -16.66
CA ASP A 40 14.03 13.70 -16.59
C ASP A 40 13.27 13.09 -15.41
N TYR A 41 12.32 12.20 -15.71
CA TYR A 41 11.64 11.37 -14.73
C TYR A 41 12.66 10.44 -14.06
N VAL A 42 12.88 10.63 -12.76
CA VAL A 42 13.60 9.67 -11.91
C VAL A 42 12.60 9.15 -10.89
N GLY A 43 12.03 7.99 -11.17
CA GLY A 43 11.11 7.30 -10.27
C GLY A 43 10.89 5.85 -10.72
N PRO A 44 10.07 5.08 -9.99
CA PRO A 44 9.85 3.68 -10.32
C PRO A 44 9.26 3.48 -11.73
N THR A 45 9.88 2.61 -12.49
CA THR A 45 9.37 2.13 -13.79
C THR A 45 8.06 1.35 -13.62
N GLU A 46 7.32 1.16 -14.72
CA GLU A 46 6.09 0.34 -14.71
C GLU A 46 6.38 -1.09 -14.24
N GLU A 47 7.51 -1.69 -14.65
CA GLU A 47 7.92 -3.03 -14.22
C GLU A 47 8.17 -3.09 -12.71
N GLU A 48 8.85 -2.10 -12.14
CA GLU A 48 9.11 -2.03 -10.70
C GLU A 48 7.82 -1.84 -9.90
N LEU A 49 6.89 -1.03 -10.42
CA LEU A 49 5.57 -0.86 -9.85
C LEU A 49 4.79 -2.18 -9.85
N ASP A 50 4.72 -2.88 -10.98
CA ASP A 50 4.01 -4.16 -11.08
C ASP A 50 4.58 -5.20 -10.11
N ALA A 51 5.91 -5.34 -10.08
CA ALA A 51 6.60 -6.24 -9.16
C ALA A 51 6.32 -5.90 -7.69
N PHE A 52 6.29 -4.60 -7.35
CA PHE A 52 5.93 -4.12 -6.02
C PHE A 52 4.49 -4.50 -5.64
N LEU A 53 3.53 -4.26 -6.54
CA LEU A 53 2.11 -4.49 -6.29
C LEU A 53 1.77 -5.95 -6.00
N LEU A 54 2.50 -6.90 -6.58
CA LEU A 54 2.34 -8.33 -6.32
C LEU A 54 2.48 -8.68 -4.84
N THR A 55 3.42 -8.03 -4.14
CA THR A 55 3.64 -8.25 -2.71
C THR A 55 2.80 -7.27 -1.88
N HIS A 56 2.69 -6.01 -2.30
CA HIS A 56 1.97 -4.96 -1.58
C HIS A 56 0.51 -5.33 -1.34
N ARG A 57 -0.16 -5.90 -2.35
CA ARG A 57 -1.57 -6.27 -2.23
C ARG A 57 -1.86 -7.27 -1.10
N LEU A 58 -0.88 -8.09 -0.71
CA LEU A 58 -1.06 -9.12 0.32
C LEU A 58 -1.45 -8.52 1.67
N PHE A 59 -1.00 -7.28 1.94
CA PHE A 59 -1.25 -6.58 3.19
C PHE A 59 -2.69 -6.04 3.32
N PHE A 60 -3.42 -5.93 2.20
CA PHE A 60 -4.75 -5.30 2.17
C PHE A 60 -5.86 -6.21 1.62
N GLN A 61 -5.51 -7.32 0.97
CA GLN A 61 -6.47 -8.28 0.44
C GLN A 61 -7.19 -9.04 1.55
N ARG A 62 -8.52 -9.21 1.40
CA ARG A 62 -9.40 -9.80 2.44
C ARG A 62 -9.03 -11.24 2.80
N ASN A 63 -8.53 -12.02 1.85
CA ASN A 63 -8.28 -13.45 2.02
C ASN A 63 -6.85 -13.77 2.44
N GLU A 64 -6.05 -12.75 2.75
CA GLU A 64 -4.66 -12.91 3.14
C GLU A 64 -4.53 -12.94 4.66
N PRO A 65 -3.81 -13.92 5.23
CA PRO A 65 -3.64 -14.01 6.68
C PRO A 65 -2.82 -12.84 7.23
N ILE A 66 -1.89 -12.30 6.43
CA ILE A 66 -1.02 -11.17 6.80
C ILE A 66 -1.68 -9.81 6.57
N ARG A 67 -2.99 -9.78 6.28
CA ARG A 67 -3.73 -8.52 6.10
C ARG A 67 -3.61 -7.66 7.36
N VAL A 68 -3.33 -6.37 7.19
CA VAL A 68 -3.15 -5.40 8.29
C VAL A 68 -4.25 -5.49 9.35
N ASN A 69 -5.51 -5.57 8.91
CA ASN A 69 -6.65 -5.61 9.84
C ASN A 69 -6.74 -6.92 10.66
N ASN A 70 -6.13 -8.01 10.20
CA ASN A 70 -6.19 -9.31 10.86
C ASN A 70 -5.07 -9.49 11.91
N LEU A 71 -4.05 -8.64 11.91
CA LEU A 71 -2.89 -8.78 12.81
C LEU A 71 -3.27 -8.80 14.30
N HIS A 72 -4.33 -8.08 14.69
CA HIS A 72 -4.76 -8.00 16.09
C HIS A 72 -5.08 -9.38 16.67
N THR A 73 -5.73 -10.24 15.89
CA THR A 73 -6.06 -11.61 16.30
C THR A 73 -4.79 -12.41 16.58
N HIS A 74 -3.74 -12.21 15.78
CA HIS A 74 -2.48 -12.92 15.97
C HIS A 74 -1.70 -12.42 17.17
N TYR A 75 -1.73 -11.11 17.44
CA TYR A 75 -1.14 -10.51 18.63
C TYR A 75 -1.82 -11.03 19.91
N GLU A 76 -3.16 -11.05 19.91
CA GLU A 76 -3.94 -11.54 21.05
C GLU A 76 -3.68 -13.03 21.32
N ILE A 77 -3.62 -13.87 20.27
CA ILE A 77 -3.32 -15.31 20.42
C ILE A 77 -1.91 -15.54 20.99
N LEU A 78 -0.93 -14.69 20.66
CA LEU A 78 0.41 -14.78 21.21
C LEU A 78 0.54 -14.15 22.60
N GLY A 79 -0.52 -13.56 23.14
CA GLY A 79 -0.45 -12.88 24.44
C GLY A 79 0.46 -11.65 24.42
N ALA A 80 0.43 -10.87 23.32
CA ALA A 80 1.12 -9.59 23.25
C ALA A 80 0.64 -8.63 24.35
N GLY A 81 1.54 -7.77 24.84
CA GLY A 81 1.23 -6.80 25.89
C GLY A 81 0.17 -5.78 25.48
N GLU A 82 -0.49 -5.18 26.48
CA GLU A 82 -1.53 -4.17 26.26
C GLU A 82 -1.00 -2.96 25.49
N SER A 83 0.27 -2.58 25.72
CA SER A 83 0.92 -1.47 25.02
C SER A 83 1.04 -1.74 23.52
N GLU A 84 1.55 -2.92 23.14
CA GLU A 84 1.74 -3.32 21.75
C GLU A 84 0.40 -3.47 21.01
N VAL A 85 -0.61 -4.05 21.68
CA VAL A 85 -1.97 -4.16 21.13
C VAL A 85 -2.60 -2.79 20.92
N SER A 86 -2.39 -1.85 21.85
CA SER A 86 -2.87 -0.47 21.71
C SER A 86 -2.23 0.23 20.51
N GLN A 87 -0.90 0.16 20.38
CA GLN A 87 -0.17 0.74 19.24
C GLN A 87 -0.63 0.15 17.91
N LEU A 88 -0.86 -1.18 17.84
CA LEU A 88 -1.40 -1.82 16.66
C LEU A 88 -2.77 -1.25 16.27
N LYS A 89 -3.68 -1.10 17.25
CA LYS A 89 -5.02 -0.55 17.01
C LYS A 89 -4.97 0.90 16.55
N GLU A 90 -4.04 1.71 17.07
CA GLU A 90 -3.83 3.08 16.60
C GLU A 90 -3.38 3.13 15.14
N ILE A 91 -2.40 2.31 14.76
CA ILE A 91 -1.92 2.22 13.37
C ILE A 91 -3.05 1.74 12.44
N GLN A 92 -3.79 0.70 12.85
CA GLN A 92 -4.94 0.16 12.10
C GLN A 92 -6.04 1.21 11.92
N LYS A 93 -6.36 1.98 12.98
CA LYS A 93 -7.33 3.07 12.91
C LYS A 93 -6.85 4.16 11.97
N TRP A 94 -5.57 4.54 12.05
CA TRP A 94 -4.99 5.57 11.19
C TRP A 94 -5.08 5.18 9.71
N ILE A 95 -4.64 3.98 9.35
CA ILE A 95 -4.69 3.53 7.95
C ILE A 95 -6.14 3.36 7.47
N PHE A 96 -7.05 2.94 8.34
CA PHE A 96 -8.48 2.91 8.02
C PHE A 96 -9.01 4.32 7.72
N THR A 97 -8.69 5.32 8.53
CA THR A 97 -9.07 6.72 8.29
C THR A 97 -8.45 7.24 6.99
N TYR A 98 -7.17 6.97 6.73
CA TYR A 98 -6.51 7.35 5.48
C TYR A 98 -7.19 6.71 4.25
N TRP A 99 -7.57 5.44 4.34
CA TRP A 99 -8.27 4.77 3.24
C TRP A 99 -9.63 5.41 2.90
N HIS A 100 -10.30 5.99 3.90
CA HIS A 100 -11.62 6.60 3.76
C HIS A 100 -11.59 8.13 3.63
N SER A 101 -10.41 8.75 3.73
CA SER A 101 -10.26 10.17 3.43
C SER A 101 -10.29 10.41 1.93
N ASP A 102 -10.72 11.60 1.54
CA ASP A 102 -10.70 12.06 0.16
C ASP A 102 -9.29 11.97 -0.44
N SER A 103 -9.21 11.41 -1.65
CA SER A 103 -8.01 11.50 -2.47
C SER A 103 -7.90 12.92 -3.08
N PRO A 104 -6.70 13.30 -3.55
CA PRO A 104 -6.51 14.56 -4.29
C PRO A 104 -7.38 14.65 -5.56
N LEU A 105 -7.80 13.52 -6.13
CA LEU A 105 -8.58 13.50 -7.35
C LEU A 105 -10.08 13.75 -7.10
N VAL A 106 -10.61 14.68 -7.89
CA VAL A 106 -12.05 14.91 -8.07
C VAL A 106 -12.45 14.29 -9.41
N TYR A 107 -13.36 13.33 -9.38
CA TYR A 107 -13.88 12.67 -10.59
C TYR A 107 -15.40 12.80 -10.67
N GLY A 108 -15.92 13.25 -11.82
CA GLY A 108 -17.37 13.41 -12.02
C GLY A 108 -18.03 14.37 -11.03
N GLY A 109 -17.29 15.35 -10.49
CA GLY A 109 -17.78 16.30 -9.48
C GLY A 109 -17.82 15.76 -8.05
N SER A 110 -17.31 14.55 -7.80
CA SER A 110 -17.21 13.95 -6.47
C SER A 110 -15.76 13.59 -6.14
N ARG A 111 -15.38 13.76 -4.86
CA ARG A 111 -14.11 13.26 -4.35
C ARG A 111 -14.22 11.75 -4.15
N ILE A 112 -13.27 11.02 -4.69
CA ILE A 112 -13.11 9.58 -4.42
C ILE A 112 -12.17 9.42 -3.22
N ASN A 113 -12.37 8.38 -2.41
CA ASN A 113 -11.44 8.11 -1.32
C ASN A 113 -10.20 7.33 -1.80
N ASN A 114 -9.15 7.33 -0.98
CA ASN A 114 -7.88 6.66 -1.30
C ASN A 114 -8.05 5.15 -1.56
N TRP A 115 -9.01 4.49 -0.91
CA TRP A 115 -9.25 3.06 -1.11
C TRP A 115 -9.85 2.75 -2.48
N GLU A 116 -10.86 3.51 -2.88
CA GLU A 116 -11.47 3.39 -4.20
C GLU A 116 -10.42 3.65 -5.29
N PHE A 117 -9.62 4.71 -5.12
CA PHE A 117 -8.52 5.01 -6.01
C PHE A 117 -7.57 3.82 -6.13
N TYR A 118 -7.08 3.31 -5.00
CA TYR A 118 -6.17 2.17 -4.95
C TYR A 118 -6.74 0.93 -5.64
N GLN A 119 -8.02 0.63 -5.43
CA GLN A 119 -8.70 -0.49 -6.07
C GLN A 119 -8.82 -0.33 -7.60
N VAL A 120 -9.05 0.89 -8.08
CA VAL A 120 -9.14 1.17 -9.52
C VAL A 120 -7.81 0.94 -10.20
N PHE A 121 -6.69 1.39 -9.64
CA PHE A 121 -5.38 1.13 -10.26
C PHE A 121 -4.98 -0.34 -10.13
N LEU A 122 -5.15 -0.91 -8.94
CA LEU A 122 -4.76 -2.30 -8.71
C LEU A 122 -5.57 -3.27 -9.57
N TYR A 123 -6.88 -3.09 -9.73
CA TYR A 123 -7.75 -4.05 -10.44
C TYR A 123 -8.28 -3.55 -11.80
N GLY A 124 -7.95 -2.31 -12.18
CA GLY A 124 -8.34 -1.70 -13.46
C GLY A 124 -7.37 -2.04 -14.59
N ASP A 125 -6.10 -2.24 -14.27
CA ASP A 125 -5.04 -2.53 -15.25
C ASP A 125 -3.96 -3.45 -14.68
N LEU A 126 -3.53 -3.20 -13.43
CA LEU A 126 -2.32 -3.78 -12.86
C LEU A 126 -2.50 -5.15 -12.19
N ALA A 127 -3.72 -5.72 -12.19
CA ALA A 127 -3.97 -7.08 -11.70
C ALA A 127 -4.93 -7.85 -12.61
N HIS A 128 -4.63 -9.14 -12.81
CA HIS A 128 -5.39 -10.05 -13.67
C HIS A 128 -6.87 -10.23 -13.30
N LYS A 129 -7.32 -9.78 -12.11
CA LYS A 129 -8.71 -9.92 -11.69
C LYS A 129 -9.54 -8.75 -12.22
N ASN A 130 -9.95 -8.93 -13.47
CA ASN A 130 -10.73 -8.03 -14.28
C ASN A 130 -12.08 -7.63 -13.65
N ASN A 131 -12.13 -6.48 -12.97
CA ASN A 131 -13.40 -5.82 -12.61
C ASN A 131 -13.74 -4.79 -13.69
N TYR A 132 -14.80 -5.04 -14.48
CA TYR A 132 -15.23 -4.17 -15.58
C TYR A 132 -15.35 -2.69 -15.18
N ASP A 133 -15.93 -2.42 -14.01
CA ASP A 133 -16.13 -1.05 -13.54
C ASP A 133 -14.79 -0.36 -13.22
N ASN A 134 -13.86 -1.07 -12.58
CA ASN A 134 -12.53 -0.53 -12.29
C ASN A 134 -11.73 -0.31 -13.58
N ARG A 135 -11.87 -1.19 -14.59
CA ARG A 135 -11.20 -1.00 -15.89
C ARG A 135 -11.74 0.21 -16.63
N LYS A 136 -13.06 0.43 -16.58
CA LYS A 136 -13.69 1.63 -17.16
C LYS A 136 -13.16 2.89 -16.47
N LYS A 137 -13.20 2.93 -15.13
CA LYS A 137 -12.67 4.06 -14.35
C LYS A 137 -11.20 4.31 -14.65
N PHE A 138 -10.37 3.26 -14.68
CA PHE A 138 -8.95 3.39 -14.98
C PHE A 138 -8.71 4.00 -16.37
N LYS A 139 -9.39 3.50 -17.41
CA LYS A 139 -9.29 4.06 -18.77
C LYS A 139 -9.76 5.52 -18.84
N ASP A 140 -10.81 5.85 -18.09
CA ASP A 140 -11.31 7.22 -18.04
C ASP A 140 -10.31 8.16 -17.34
N TRP A 141 -9.69 7.70 -16.24
CA TRP A 141 -8.74 8.48 -15.43
C TRP A 141 -7.36 8.62 -16.10
N THR A 142 -7.00 7.70 -16.99
CA THR A 142 -5.71 7.68 -17.69
C THR A 142 -5.84 8.00 -19.19
N ARG A 143 -6.95 8.63 -19.60
CA ARG A 143 -7.33 8.83 -21.01
C ARG A 143 -6.31 9.63 -21.82
N THR A 144 -5.66 10.61 -21.21
CA THR A 144 -4.61 11.44 -21.82
C THR A 144 -3.28 11.19 -21.13
N THR A 145 -2.16 11.44 -21.82
CA THR A 145 -0.82 11.31 -21.23
C THR A 145 -0.68 12.11 -19.92
N ILE A 146 -1.16 13.36 -19.91
CA ILE A 146 -1.13 14.21 -18.71
C ILE A 146 -1.94 13.56 -17.58
N SER A 147 -3.20 13.19 -17.84
CA SER A 147 -4.04 12.56 -16.82
C SER A 147 -3.49 11.22 -16.34
N LYS A 148 -2.77 10.47 -17.20
CA LYS A 148 -2.07 9.24 -16.83
C LYS A 148 -0.95 9.55 -15.85
N GLU A 149 -0.05 10.47 -16.17
CA GLU A 149 1.09 10.77 -15.28
C GLU A 149 0.66 11.32 -13.93
N GLU A 150 -0.32 12.24 -13.89
CA GLU A 150 -0.91 12.76 -12.65
C GLU A 150 -1.53 11.62 -11.81
N SER A 151 -2.32 10.77 -12.47
CA SER A 151 -2.92 9.56 -11.88
C SER A 151 -1.89 8.60 -11.28
N TYR A 152 -0.80 8.30 -12.00
CA TYR A 152 0.25 7.43 -11.50
C TYR A 152 1.09 8.09 -10.41
N PHE A 153 1.28 9.40 -10.46
CA PHE A 153 1.90 10.16 -9.37
C PHE A 153 1.10 10.00 -8.07
N ASP A 154 -0.20 10.29 -8.10
CA ASP A 154 -1.08 10.13 -6.94
C ASP A 154 -1.13 8.69 -6.43
N PHE A 155 -1.16 7.72 -7.36
CA PHE A 155 -1.11 6.30 -6.99
C PHE A 155 0.17 5.96 -6.23
N ARG A 156 1.32 6.40 -6.72
CA ARG A 156 2.62 6.18 -6.06
C ARG A 156 2.67 6.85 -4.69
N GLN A 157 2.03 8.00 -4.50
CA GLN A 157 1.90 8.63 -3.18
C GLN A 157 1.09 7.76 -2.20
N ILE A 158 -0.03 7.19 -2.65
CA ILE A 158 -0.81 6.23 -1.85
C ILE A 158 0.05 5.03 -1.46
N LEU A 159 0.80 4.47 -2.42
CA LEU A 159 1.72 3.35 -2.16
C LEU A 159 2.84 3.71 -1.18
N GLY A 160 3.36 4.94 -1.24
CA GLY A 160 4.36 5.44 -0.30
C GLY A 160 3.81 5.51 1.12
N VAL A 161 2.61 6.06 1.29
CA VAL A 161 1.94 6.14 2.60
C VAL A 161 1.68 4.74 3.18
N THR A 162 1.15 3.82 2.37
CA THR A 162 0.87 2.45 2.82
C THR A 162 2.15 1.68 3.13
N LEU A 163 3.24 1.92 2.40
CA LEU A 163 4.56 1.35 2.69
C LEU A 163 5.09 1.81 4.05
N MET A 164 4.90 3.09 4.41
CA MET A 164 5.27 3.59 5.74
C MET A 164 4.50 2.88 6.85
N VAL A 165 3.19 2.63 6.66
CA VAL A 165 2.38 1.86 7.61
C VAL A 165 2.87 0.43 7.74
N ILE A 166 3.18 -0.23 6.61
CA ILE A 166 3.74 -1.59 6.61
C ILE A 166 5.07 -1.62 7.38
N ALA A 167 5.94 -0.62 7.19
CA ALA A 167 7.20 -0.50 7.93
C ALA A 167 6.98 -0.36 9.44
N GLN A 168 6.07 0.51 9.88
CA GLN A 168 5.75 0.68 11.29
C GLN A 168 5.21 -0.60 11.92
N LEU A 169 4.26 -1.26 11.25
CA LEU A 169 3.71 -2.54 11.70
C LEU A 169 4.78 -3.64 11.76
N LYS A 170 5.73 -3.64 10.82
CA LYS A 170 6.84 -4.58 10.81
C LYS A 170 7.67 -4.45 12.10
N TYR A 171 8.12 -3.25 12.44
CA TYR A 171 8.93 -3.02 13.65
C TYR A 171 8.15 -3.38 14.93
N LEU A 172 6.87 -3.05 14.99
CA LEU A 172 6.01 -3.45 16.10
C LEU A 172 5.90 -4.98 16.20
N THR A 173 5.74 -5.67 15.06
CA THR A 173 5.64 -7.13 14.99
C THR A 173 6.95 -7.80 15.42
N GLU A 174 8.10 -7.27 14.99
CA GLU A 174 9.42 -7.75 15.41
C GLU A 174 9.58 -7.66 16.94
N SER A 175 9.19 -6.53 17.55
CA SER A 175 9.24 -6.34 19.00
C SER A 175 8.41 -7.39 19.74
N VAL A 176 7.17 -7.64 19.28
CA VAL A 176 6.28 -8.66 19.87
C VAL A 176 6.91 -10.05 19.78
N LEU A 177 7.44 -10.44 18.62
CA LEU A 177 8.05 -11.76 18.46
C LEU A 177 9.33 -11.94 19.28
N LEU A 178 10.13 -10.88 19.48
CA LEU A 178 11.31 -10.92 20.33
C LEU A 178 10.95 -11.16 21.79
N GLN A 179 9.91 -10.51 22.31
CA GLN A 179 9.44 -10.70 23.70
C GLN A 179 8.92 -12.12 23.97
N GLN A 180 8.43 -12.82 22.94
CA GLN A 180 7.91 -14.19 23.03
C GLN A 180 8.98 -15.28 22.89
N ASN A 181 10.21 -14.89 22.51
CA ASN A 181 11.36 -15.80 22.41
C ASN A 181 12.31 -15.71 23.62
N ILE A 182 11.94 -14.91 24.64
CA ILE A 182 12.60 -14.80 25.94
C ILE A 182 11.77 -15.58 26.97
#